data_AF-A0A0D8Y5Y1-F1
#
_entry.id   AF-A0A0D8Y5Y1-F1
#
_cell.length_a   1.000
_cell.length_b   1.000
_cell.length_c   1.000
_cell.angle_alpha   90.00
_cell.angle_beta   90.00
_cell.angle_gamma   90.00
#
_symmetry.space_group_name_H-M   'P 1'
#
loop_
_entity.id
_entity.type
_entity.pdbx_description
1 polymer ?
#
loop_
_entity_poly.entity_id
_entity_poly.type
_entity_poly.pdbx_seq_one_letter_code
_entity_poly.pdbx_strand_id
1 'polypeptide(L)'
;MNRLISFRGFTSAAPNISTGIEHADAMSKFGGQNANWSTYKSIGYFNTKKYSFYEAEIKMMRHRLLQPTNKRPDILPQTKSH
;
A
#
# COMPACT_ATOMS: atom_id res chain seq x y z
N MET A 1 -56.17 38.94 -7.82
CA MET A 1 -56.19 37.53 -7.38
C MET A 1 -54.80 37.18 -6.85
N ASN A 2 -54.61 37.26 -5.53
CA ASN A 2 -53.29 37.08 -4.91
C ASN A 2 -53.17 35.64 -4.41
N ARG A 3 -52.24 34.85 -4.96
CA ARG A 3 -51.92 33.51 -4.45
C ARG A 3 -51.00 33.66 -3.25
N LEU A 4 -51.50 33.34 -2.05
CA LEU A 4 -50.67 33.18 -0.86
C LEU A 4 -49.92 31.84 -0.97
N ILE A 5 -48.59 31.90 -1.11
CA ILE A 5 -47.72 30.73 -1.10
C ILE A 5 -47.48 30.37 0.38
N SER A 6 -48.12 29.29 0.82
CA SER A 6 -47.93 28.68 2.14
C SER A 6 -46.58 27.95 2.18
N PHE A 7 -45.54 28.60 2.69
CA PHE A 7 -44.30 27.93 3.11
C PHE A 7 -44.57 27.14 4.40
N ARG A 8 -44.88 25.85 4.27
CA ARG A 8 -44.84 24.92 5.41
C ARG A 8 -43.36 24.64 5.73
N GLY A 9 -42.80 25.46 6.60
CA GLY A 9 -41.48 25.22 7.18
C GLY A 9 -41.51 23.95 8.03
N PHE A 10 -40.79 22.92 7.58
CA PHE A 10 -40.50 21.74 8.38
C PHE A 10 -39.55 22.15 9.50
N THR A 11 -40.09 22.45 10.69
CA THR A 11 -39.27 22.66 11.87
C THR A 11 -38.93 21.29 12.45
N SER A 12 -37.67 20.88 12.28
CA SER A 12 -37.13 19.68 12.91
C SER A 12 -36.84 19.98 14.38
N ALA A 13 -37.28 19.12 15.29
CA ALA A 13 -36.94 19.19 16.71
C ALA A 13 -35.54 18.60 17.02
N ALA A 14 -34.82 18.13 15.99
CA ALA A 14 -33.47 17.61 16.18
C ALA A 14 -32.52 18.74 16.57
N PRO A 15 -31.63 18.54 17.56
CA PRO A 15 -30.57 19.50 17.86
C PRO A 15 -29.80 19.84 16.59
N ASN A 16 -29.43 21.12 16.38
CA ASN A 16 -28.56 21.58 15.29
C ASN A 16 -27.11 21.12 15.52
N ILE A 17 -26.91 19.83 15.75
CA ILE A 17 -25.60 19.21 15.90
C ILE A 17 -25.37 18.35 14.66
N SER A 18 -24.12 18.33 14.18
CA SER A 18 -23.76 17.50 13.06
C SER A 18 -24.07 16.04 13.37
N THR A 19 -24.86 15.43 12.49
CA THR A 19 -25.28 14.02 12.58
C THR A 19 -24.25 13.04 12.02
N GLY A 20 -23.05 13.52 11.65
CA GLY A 20 -22.01 12.72 11.01
C GLY A 20 -22.20 12.51 9.50
N ILE A 21 -23.45 12.46 9.02
CA ILE A 21 -23.79 12.38 7.59
C ILE A 21 -23.24 13.60 6.83
N GLU A 22 -23.37 14.78 7.43
CA GLU A 22 -22.85 16.03 6.88
C GLU A 22 -21.33 15.99 6.67
N HIS A 23 -20.59 15.31 7.57
CA HIS A 23 -19.15 15.14 7.46
C HIS A 23 -18.78 14.12 6.37
N ALA A 24 -19.53 13.02 6.25
CA ALA A 24 -19.33 12.03 5.20
C ALA A 24 -19.62 12.62 3.81
N ASP A 25 -20.71 13.36 3.67
CA ASP A 25 -21.05 14.09 2.44
C ASP A 25 -20.01 15.17 2.10
N ALA A 26 -19.53 15.91 3.11
CA ALA A 26 -18.46 16.89 2.91
C ALA A 26 -17.16 16.21 2.46
N MET A 27 -16.77 15.08 3.05
CA MET A 27 -15.58 14.32 2.64
C MET A 27 -15.73 13.72 1.24
N SER A 28 -16.90 13.19 0.89
CA SER A 28 -17.16 12.67 -0.44
C SER A 28 -17.15 13.78 -1.51
N LYS A 29 -17.64 14.98 -1.18
CA LYS A 29 -17.59 16.17 -2.05
C LYS A 29 -16.19 16.75 -2.18
N PHE A 30 -15.39 16.68 -1.12
CA PHE A 30 -14.00 17.11 -1.15
C PHE A 30 -13.13 16.19 -2.03
N GLY A 31 -13.56 14.94 -2.20
CA GLY A 31 -12.83 13.92 -2.94
C GLY A 31 -11.57 13.51 -2.17
N GLY A 32 -11.25 12.22 -2.18
CA GLY A 32 -9.91 11.79 -1.77
C GLY A 32 -8.91 12.53 -2.65
N GLN A 33 -8.08 13.40 -2.06
CA GLN A 33 -7.04 14.09 -2.82
C GLN A 33 -6.23 13.07 -3.62
N ASN A 34 -5.82 13.43 -4.84
CA ASN A 34 -4.96 12.59 -5.65
C ASN A 34 -3.79 12.10 -4.79
N ALA A 35 -3.60 10.78 -4.71
CA ALA A 35 -2.53 10.20 -3.92
C ALA A 35 -1.21 10.88 -4.30
N ASN A 36 -0.54 11.49 -3.32
CA ASN A 36 0.75 12.10 -3.59
C ASN A 36 1.79 10.99 -3.72
N TRP A 37 2.02 10.53 -4.95
CA TRP A 37 2.97 9.46 -5.26
C TRP A 37 4.41 9.78 -4.83
N SER A 38 4.78 11.05 -4.60
CA SER A 38 6.09 11.41 -4.01
C SER A 38 6.25 10.94 -2.56
N THR A 39 5.15 10.70 -1.84
CA THR A 39 5.16 10.13 -0.49
C THR A 39 5.30 8.61 -0.48
N TYR A 40 5.17 7.96 -1.64
CA TYR A 40 5.29 6.52 -1.75
C TYR A 40 6.73 6.07 -1.49
N LYS A 41 6.94 5.39 -0.37
CA LYS A 41 8.28 5.03 0.12
C LYS A 41 9.02 4.01 -0.74
N SER A 42 8.31 3.34 -1.65
CA SER A 42 8.79 2.15 -2.35
C SER A 42 9.00 2.35 -3.86
N ILE A 43 9.17 3.60 -4.32
CA ILE A 43 9.42 3.92 -5.74
C ILE A 43 10.61 3.12 -6.29
N GLY A 44 11.62 2.83 -5.47
CA GLY A 44 12.81 2.08 -5.87
C GLY A 44 12.54 0.65 -6.37
N TYR A 45 11.44 0.02 -5.96
CA TYR A 45 11.07 -1.32 -6.45
C TYR A 45 10.70 -1.33 -7.93
N PHE A 46 10.18 -0.23 -8.47
CA PHE A 46 9.86 -0.15 -9.90
C PHE A 46 11.10 -0.07 -10.81
N ASN A 47 12.28 0.22 -10.23
CA ASN A 47 13.53 0.37 -10.97
C ASN A 47 14.39 -0.90 -10.99
N THR A 48 13.87 -2.05 -10.58
CA THR A 48 14.62 -3.31 -10.57
C THR A 48 14.81 -3.87 -11.98
N LYS A 49 16.05 -4.05 -12.41
CA LYS A 49 16.45 -4.80 -13.62
C LYS A 49 16.46 -6.32 -13.35
N LYS A 50 16.42 -7.12 -14.43
CA LYS A 50 16.43 -8.60 -14.41
C LYS A 50 17.50 -9.21 -13.48
N TYR A 51 18.68 -8.60 -13.37
CA TYR A 51 19.80 -9.13 -12.59
C TYR A 51 20.10 -8.36 -11.30
N SER A 52 19.23 -7.43 -10.88
CA SER A 52 19.46 -6.59 -9.69
C SER A 52 19.69 -7.42 -8.41
N PHE A 53 19.04 -8.60 -8.33
CA PHE A 53 19.23 -9.53 -7.22
C PHE A 53 20.67 -10.04 -7.15
N TYR A 54 21.22 -10.51 -8.28
CA TYR A 54 22.58 -11.03 -8.33
C TYR A 54 23.63 -9.93 -8.14
N GLU A 55 23.37 -8.73 -8.65
CA GLU A 55 24.24 -7.56 -8.40
C GLU A 55 24.31 -7.23 -6.90
N ALA A 56 23.16 -7.24 -6.22
CA ALA A 56 23.09 -7.06 -4.79
C ALA A 56 23.80 -8.20 -4.04
N GLU A 57 23.65 -9.45 -4.50
CA GLU A 57 24.34 -10.60 -3.92
C GLU A 57 25.86 -10.45 -4.00
N ILE A 58 26.41 -10.15 -5.18
CA ILE A 58 27.86 -9.96 -5.38
C ILE A 58 28.39 -8.86 -4.45
N LYS A 59 27.66 -7.75 -4.32
CA LYS A 59 28.03 -6.66 -3.42
C LYS A 59 28.01 -7.08 -1.94
N MET A 60 27.07 -7.95 -1.56
CA MET A 60 26.94 -8.44 -0.19
C MET A 60 27.96 -9.54 0.13
N MET A 61 28.41 -10.34 -0.84
CA MET A 61 29.32 -11.47 -0.61
C MET A 61 30.58 -11.08 0.16
N ARG A 62 31.18 -9.91 -0.13
CA ARG A 62 32.38 -9.41 0.56
C ARG A 62 32.18 -9.11 2.05
N HIS A 63 30.92 -8.97 2.49
CA HIS A 63 30.56 -8.68 3.87
C HIS A 63 30.02 -9.92 4.60
N ARG A 64 29.85 -11.06 3.90
CA ARG A 64 29.36 -12.30 4.50
C ARG A 64 30.47 -13.00 5.27
N LEU A 65 30.08 -13.65 6.36
CA LEU A 65 30.96 -14.60 7.05
C LEU A 65 31.19 -15.83 6.18
N LEU A 66 32.33 -16.48 6.41
CA LEU A 66 32.62 -17.78 5.82
C LEU A 66 31.53 -18.78 6.23
N GLN A 67 31.07 -19.58 5.27
CA GLN A 67 30.11 -20.64 5.57
C GLN A 67 30.77 -21.70 6.45
N PRO A 68 30.04 -22.27 7.42
CA PRO A 68 30.56 -23.39 8.20
C PRO A 68 30.84 -24.58 7.28
N THR A 69 31.92 -25.31 7.55
CA THR A 69 32.30 -26.48 6.76
C THR A 69 32.46 -27.71 7.66
N ASN A 70 31.92 -28.85 7.21
CA ASN A 70 32.17 -30.16 7.80
C ASN A 70 33.50 -30.77 7.30
N LYS A 71 34.26 -30.07 6.44
CA LYS A 71 35.50 -30.53 5.79
C LYS A 71 35.37 -31.87 5.04
N ARG A 72 34.13 -32.33 4.82
CA ARG A 72 33.83 -33.56 4.09
C ARG A 72 33.33 -33.16 2.70
N PRO A 73 33.85 -33.80 1.63
CA PRO A 73 33.30 -33.58 0.30
C PRO A 73 31.85 -34.08 0.26
N ASP A 74 31.01 -33.41 -0.53
CA ASP A 74 29.67 -33.89 -0.79
C ASP A 74 29.73 -35.25 -1.48
N ILE A 75 28.93 -36.19 -0.99
CA ILE A 75 28.83 -37.52 -1.57
C ILE A 75 27.93 -37.42 -2.80
N LEU A 76 28.45 -37.80 -3.97
CA LEU A 76 27.66 -37.83 -5.20
C LEU A 76 26.46 -38.79 -5.01
N PRO A 77 25.23 -38.38 -5.35
CA PRO A 77 24.08 -39.26 -5.27
C PRO A 77 24.29 -40.47 -6.18
N GLN A 78 24.19 -41.68 -5.63
CA GLN A 78 24.25 -42.90 -6.40
C GLN A 78 22.93 -43.08 -7.14
N THR A 79 22.93 -42.86 -8.45
CA THR A 79 21.82 -43.30 -9.31
C THR A 79 21.97 -44.80 -9.54
N LYS A 80 20.89 -45.57 -9.29
CA LYS A 80 20.86 -46.97 -9.72
C LYS A 80 20.82 -46.97 -11.25
N SER A 81 21.82 -47.52 -11.91
CA SER A 81 21.69 -47.84 -13.34
C SER A 81 20.76 -49.05 -13.45
N HIS A 82 19.65 -48.87 -14.15
CA HIS A 82 18.77 -49.96 -14.55
C HIS A 82 19.40 -50.80 -15.67
#